data_AF-A6FJT6-F1
#
_entry.id   AF-A6FJT6-F1
#
_cell.length_a   1.000
_cell.length_b   1.000
_cell.length_c   1.000
_cell.angle_alpha   90.00
_cell.angle_beta   90.00
_cell.angle_gamma   90.00
#
_symmetry.space_group_name_H-M   'P 1'
#
loop_
_entity.id
_entity.type
_entity.pdbx_description
1 polymer ?
#
loop_
_entity_poly.entity_id
_entity_poly.type
_entity_poly.pdbx_seq_one_letter_code
_entity_poly.pdbx_strand_id
1 'polypeptide(L)'
;MPKYKLTYFDIDGGRAEPLRIAFHTAGINFEDKRISFPEFGEMRSDTRFNSVPVLDIDGAQITQSNAISRYVGKMGGLYPADDLQALYCDEVLDALEDISPITSFKLLGCRER
;
A
#
# COMPACT_ATOMS: atom_id res chain seq x y z
N MET A 1 0.47 9.94 -19.92
CA MET A 1 0.10 9.56 -18.54
C MET A 1 1.35 9.02 -17.87
N PRO A 2 1.57 9.33 -16.59
CA PRO A 2 2.67 8.74 -15.82
C PRO A 2 2.58 7.22 -15.83
N LYS A 3 3.73 6.54 -15.90
CA LYS A 3 3.79 5.08 -15.83
C LYS A 3 3.81 4.66 -14.37
N TYR A 4 2.70 4.08 -13.91
CA TYR A 4 2.58 3.52 -12.57
C TYR A 4 2.97 2.05 -12.53
N LYS A 5 3.83 1.68 -11.57
CA LYS A 5 4.14 0.27 -11.27
C LYS A 5 4.09 0.05 -9.76
N LEU A 6 3.15 -0.80 -9.34
CA LEU A 6 2.96 -1.20 -7.95
C LEU A 6 3.69 -2.52 -7.72
N THR A 7 4.64 -2.56 -6.77
CA THR A 7 5.38 -3.77 -6.40
C THR A 7 4.98 -4.25 -5.01
N TYR A 8 4.50 -5.50 -4.91
CA TYR A 8 4.14 -6.14 -3.64
C TYR A 8 4.13 -7.68 -3.73
N PHE A 9 3.94 -8.35 -2.60
CA PHE A 9 3.86 -9.81 -2.55
C PHE A 9 2.72 -10.38 -3.39
N ASP A 10 2.94 -11.56 -3.95
CA ASP A 10 1.89 -12.38 -4.58
C ASP A 10 1.04 -13.08 -3.52
N ILE A 11 0.21 -12.28 -2.84
CA ILE A 11 -0.76 -12.74 -1.86
C ILE A 11 -2.12 -12.10 -2.14
N ASP A 12 -3.19 -12.83 -1.81
CA ASP A 12 -4.53 -12.31 -1.80
C ASP A 12 -4.69 -11.39 -0.57
N GLY A 13 -4.84 -10.09 -0.79
CA GLY A 13 -4.95 -9.09 0.27
C GLY A 13 -3.62 -8.42 0.66
N GLY A 14 -3.48 -8.14 1.95
CA GLY A 14 -2.34 -7.41 2.50
C GLY A 14 -2.38 -5.90 2.18
N ARG A 15 -1.22 -5.25 2.35
CA ARG A 15 -1.12 -3.78 2.32
C ARG A 15 -1.24 -3.16 0.93
N ALA A 16 -1.07 -3.95 -0.13
CA ALA A 16 -1.20 -3.46 -1.51
C ALA A 16 -2.62 -3.61 -2.08
N GLU A 17 -3.47 -4.44 -1.48
CA GLU A 17 -4.82 -4.68 -2.01
C GLU A 17 -5.70 -3.42 -2.02
N PRO A 18 -5.72 -2.59 -0.96
CA PRO A 18 -6.42 -1.31 -1.02
C PRO A 18 -5.95 -0.40 -2.16
N LEU A 19 -4.66 -0.47 -2.51
CA LEU A 19 -4.08 0.34 -3.60
C LEU A 19 -4.57 -0.19 -4.96
N ARG A 20 -4.56 -1.51 -5.17
CA ARG A 20 -5.11 -2.14 -6.39
C ARG A 20 -6.56 -1.74 -6.59
N ILE A 21 -7.39 -1.85 -5.54
CA ILE A 21 -8.80 -1.44 -5.57
C ILE A 21 -8.91 0.05 -5.93
N ALA A 22 -8.12 0.93 -5.30
CA ALA A 22 -8.14 2.35 -5.58
C ALA A 22 -7.77 2.67 -7.04
N PHE A 23 -6.71 2.04 -7.59
CA PHE A 23 -6.31 2.23 -8.99
C PHE A 23 -7.41 1.78 -9.96
N HIS A 24 -8.00 0.60 -9.75
CA HIS A 24 -9.08 0.10 -10.59
C HIS A 24 -10.33 0.99 -10.51
N THR A 25 -10.70 1.42 -9.30
CA THR A 25 -11.88 2.28 -9.08
C THR A 25 -11.67 3.68 -9.70
N ALA A 26 -10.45 4.20 -9.67
CA ALA A 26 -10.08 5.46 -10.30
C ALA A 26 -9.95 5.36 -11.84
N GLY A 27 -10.03 4.16 -12.43
CA GLY A 27 -9.81 3.94 -13.86
C GLY A 27 -8.37 4.24 -14.31
N ILE A 28 -7.40 4.17 -13.40
CA ILE A 28 -5.99 4.46 -13.66
C ILE A 28 -5.26 3.16 -13.95
N ASN A 29 -4.67 3.06 -15.15
CA ASN A 29 -3.86 1.91 -15.54
C ASN A 29 -2.53 1.89 -14.78
N PHE A 30 -2.15 0.72 -14.27
CA PHE A 30 -0.88 0.49 -13.58
C PHE A 30 -0.37 -0.94 -13.84
N GLU A 31 0.93 -1.14 -13.68
CA GLU A 31 1.58 -2.45 -13.69
C GLU A 31 1.56 -3.05 -12.27
N ASP A 32 0.88 -4.18 -12.06
CA ASP A 32 0.91 -4.95 -10.79
C ASP A 32 2.08 -5.93 -10.80
N LYS A 33 3.26 -5.48 -10.34
CA LYS A 33 4.45 -6.31 -10.22
C LYS A 33 4.39 -7.12 -8.92
N ARG A 34 4.13 -8.41 -9.06
CA ARG A 34 4.09 -9.34 -7.93
C ARG A 34 5.46 -9.97 -7.70
N ILE A 35 5.89 -10.03 -6.44
CA ILE A 35 7.19 -10.58 -6.03
C ILE A 35 7.02 -11.64 -4.94
N SER A 36 7.98 -12.55 -4.86
CA SER A 36 8.12 -13.52 -3.80
C SER A 36 8.90 -12.95 -2.60
N PHE A 37 8.85 -13.63 -1.46
CA PHE A 37 9.64 -13.25 -0.28
C PHE A 37 11.16 -13.26 -0.50
N PRO A 38 11.76 -14.25 -1.23
CA PRO A 38 13.17 -14.21 -1.58
C PRO A 38 13.55 -13.01 -2.44
N GLU A 39 12.78 -12.73 -3.50
CA GLU A 39 13.00 -11.55 -4.36
C GLU A 39 12.93 -10.25 -3.55
N PHE A 40 11.99 -10.14 -2.61
CA PHE A 40 11.96 -9.02 -1.67
C PHE A 40 13.24 -8.95 -0.83
N GLY A 41 13.74 -10.09 -0.33
CA GLY A 41 14.99 -10.16 0.41
C GLY A 41 16.19 -9.58 -0.35
N GLU A 42 16.26 -9.83 -1.66
CA GLU A 42 17.31 -9.31 -2.54
C GLU A 42 17.16 -7.80 -2.81
N MET A 43 15.94 -7.33 -3.08
CA MET A 43 15.71 -5.92 -3.45
C MET A 43 15.41 -4.99 -2.25
N ARG A 44 15.31 -5.52 -1.03
CA ARG A 44 14.84 -4.78 0.15
C ARG A 44 15.64 -3.49 0.37
N SER A 45 16.97 -3.58 0.32
CA SER A 45 17.89 -2.45 0.53
C SER A 45 17.71 -1.31 -0.46
N ASP A 46 17.15 -1.61 -1.63
CA ASP A 46 17.00 -0.65 -2.73
C ASP A 46 15.71 0.15 -2.59
N THR A 47 14.80 -0.27 -1.70
CA THR A 47 13.55 0.45 -1.43
C THR A 47 13.75 1.51 -0.35
N ARG A 48 13.08 2.67 -0.49
CA ARG A 48 13.28 3.85 0.37
C ARG A 48 13.24 3.58 1.89
N PHE A 49 12.38 2.67 2.35
CA PHE A 49 12.25 2.31 3.77
C PHE A 49 12.42 0.81 4.02
N ASN A 50 13.15 0.10 3.15
CA ASN A 50 13.35 -1.35 3.26
C ASN A 50 12.02 -2.12 3.37
N SER A 51 11.00 -1.65 2.65
CA SER A 51 9.61 -2.07 2.80
C SER A 51 8.85 -2.06 1.46
N VAL A 52 7.81 -2.89 1.42
CA VAL A 52 6.79 -2.94 0.36
C VAL A 52 5.42 -2.75 1.02
N PRO A 53 4.40 -2.19 0.33
CA PRO A 53 4.36 -1.90 -1.11
C PRO A 53 5.20 -0.71 -1.55
N VAL A 54 5.67 -0.77 -2.80
CA VAL A 54 6.37 0.32 -3.50
C VAL A 54 5.54 0.74 -4.71
N LEU A 55 5.22 2.02 -4.83
CA LEU A 55 4.70 2.62 -6.05
C LEU A 55 5.84 3.37 -6.76
N ASP A 56 6.10 2.99 -7.99
CA ASP A 56 7.01 3.67 -8.91
C ASP A 56 6.20 4.60 -9.81
N ILE A 57 6.54 5.89 -9.80
CA ILE A 57 5.91 6.94 -10.61
C ILE A 57 7.01 7.57 -11.45
N ASP A 58 7.11 7.18 -12.72
CA ASP A 58 8.13 7.68 -13.65
C ASP A 58 9.57 7.64 -13.08
N GLY A 59 9.90 6.58 -12.33
CA GLY A 59 11.21 6.38 -11.70
C GLY A 59 11.32 6.91 -10.27
N ALA A 60 10.32 7.65 -9.75
CA ALA A 60 10.26 8.03 -8.34
C ALA A 60 9.66 6.88 -7.52
N GLN A 61 10.42 6.35 -6.56
CA GLN A 61 9.95 5.30 -5.66
C GLN A 61 9.30 5.86 -4.39
N ILE A 62 8.05 5.51 -4.17
CA ILE A 62 7.26 5.84 -2.98
C ILE A 62 6.92 4.54 -2.25
N THR A 63 7.17 4.50 -0.96
CA THR A 63 6.73 3.44 -0.04
C THR A 63 5.65 3.99 0.89
N GLN A 64 5.05 3.11 1.71
CA GLN A 64 3.91 3.37 2.62
C GLN A 64 2.53 3.32 1.93
N SER A 65 1.77 2.28 2.26
CA SER A 65 0.44 2.01 1.67
C SER A 65 -0.52 3.18 1.85
N ASN A 66 -0.67 3.73 3.05
CA ASN A 66 -1.65 4.81 3.31
C ASN A 66 -1.29 6.10 2.57
N ALA A 67 0.00 6.44 2.44
CA ALA A 67 0.43 7.59 1.66
C ALA A 67 0.08 7.42 0.17
N ILE A 68 0.32 6.23 -0.37
CA ILE A 68 -0.01 5.90 -1.76
C ILE A 68 -1.52 5.89 -1.97
N SER A 69 -2.30 5.30 -1.06
CA SER A 69 -3.77 5.26 -1.13
C SER A 69 -4.38 6.66 -1.19
N ARG A 70 -3.88 7.61 -0.38
CA ARG A 70 -4.33 9.02 -0.44
C ARG A 70 -3.97 9.68 -1.75
N TYR A 71 -2.78 9.43 -2.28
CA TYR A 71 -2.37 9.95 -3.59
C TYR A 71 -3.28 9.45 -4.71
N VAL A 72 -3.50 8.13 -4.80
CA VAL A 72 -4.39 7.53 -5.81
C VAL A 72 -5.84 7.96 -5.60
N GLY A 73 -6.30 8.04 -4.35
CA GLY A 73 -7.64 8.50 -4.01
C GLY A 73 -7.90 9.93 -4.45
N LYS A 74 -6.93 10.84 -4.28
CA LYS A 74 -7.03 12.22 -4.79
C LYS A 74 -7.12 12.26 -6.32
N MET A 75 -6.35 11.44 -7.02
CA MET A 75 -6.40 11.38 -8.48
C MET A 75 -7.72 10.81 -9.00
N GLY A 76 -8.30 9.83 -8.30
CA GLY A 76 -9.55 9.17 -8.67
C GLY A 76 -10.83 9.81 -8.12
N GLY A 77 -10.73 10.92 -7.38
CA GLY A 77 -11.90 11.52 -6.71
C GLY A 77 -12.50 10.65 -5.58
N LEU A 78 -11.71 9.73 -5.03
CA LEU A 78 -12.09 8.82 -3.93
C LEU A 78 -11.70 9.36 -2.55
N TYR A 79 -10.92 10.44 -2.53
CA TYR A 79 -10.50 11.12 -1.31
C TYR A 79 -11.23 12.46 -1.17
N PRO A 80 -11.85 12.76 -0.01
CA PRO A 80 -12.61 13.99 0.17
C PRO A 80 -11.79 15.26 -0.07
N ALA A 81 -12.43 16.29 -0.63
CA ALA A 81 -11.84 17.63 -0.78
C ALA A 81 -12.07 18.52 0.45
N ASP A 82 -13.09 18.20 1.26
CA ASP A 82 -13.30 18.85 2.56
C ASP A 82 -12.23 18.37 3.54
N ASP A 83 -11.54 19.32 4.18
CA ASP A 83 -10.39 19.03 5.04
C ASP A 83 -10.76 18.17 6.25
N LEU A 84 -11.95 18.36 6.82
CA LEU A 84 -12.39 17.59 7.98
C LEU A 84 -12.78 16.16 7.58
N GLN A 85 -13.46 15.98 6.45
CA GLN A 85 -13.76 14.64 5.92
C GLN A 85 -12.49 13.88 5.53
N ALA A 86 -11.52 14.56 4.90
CA ALA A 86 -10.21 14.01 4.59
C ALA A 86 -9.46 13.58 5.87
N LEU A 87 -9.52 14.41 6.92
CA LEU A 87 -8.92 14.09 8.21
C LEU A 87 -9.55 12.85 8.85
N TYR A 88 -10.87 12.67 8.78
CA TYR A 88 -11.52 11.45 9.27
C TYR A 88 -11.09 10.21 8.50
N CYS A 89 -10.86 10.31 7.19
CA CYS A 89 -10.28 9.19 6.42
C CYS A 89 -8.87 8.84 6.92
N ASP A 90 -8.03 9.85 7.15
CA ASP A 90 -6.65 9.65 7.62
C ASP A 90 -6.64 9.07 9.04
N GLU A 91 -7.50 9.56 9.94
CA GLU A 91 -7.67 9.05 11.31
C GLU A 91 -8.03 7.56 11.33
N VAL A 92 -8.98 7.14 10.49
CA VAL A 92 -9.38 5.73 10.40
C VAL A 92 -8.27 4.87 9.83
N LEU A 93 -7.57 5.34 8.79
CA LEU A 93 -6.47 4.59 8.18
C LEU A 93 -5.32 4.38 9.18
N ASP A 94 -5.00 5.40 9.97
CA ASP A 94 -3.93 5.31 10.97
C ASP A 94 -4.35 4.44 12.18
N ALA A 95 -5.62 4.53 12.62
CA ALA A 95 -6.15 3.62 13.64
C ALA A 95 -6.10 2.14 13.21
N LEU A 96 -6.36 1.84 11.93
CA LEU A 96 -6.23 0.49 11.39
C LEU A 96 -4.78 0.00 11.39
N GLU A 97 -3.83 0.89 11.14
CA GLU A 97 -2.40 0.59 11.21
C GLU A 97 -1.96 0.25 12.63
N ASP A 98 -2.46 0.96 13.64
CA ASP A 98 -2.17 0.66 15.04
C ASP A 98 -2.75 -0.69 15.49
N ILE A 99 -3.90 -1.09 14.94
CA ILE A 99 -4.57 -2.37 15.25
C ILE A 99 -3.95 -3.56 14.48
N SER A 100 -3.41 -3.33 13.29
CA SER A 100 -2.81 -4.36 12.43
C SER A 100 -1.72 -5.22 13.10
N PRO A 101 -0.75 -4.66 13.87
CA PRO A 101 0.22 -5.47 14.60
C PRO A 101 -0.45 -6.35 15.68
N ILE A 102 -1.56 -5.92 16.28
CA ILE A 102 -2.26 -6.68 17.33
C ILE A 102 -2.89 -7.96 16.78
N THR A 103 -3.36 -7.93 15.52
CA THR A 103 -3.91 -9.12 14.84
C THR A 103 -2.81 -10.02 14.26
N SER A 104 -1.72 -9.44 13.75
CA SER A 104 -0.59 -10.21 13.20
C SER A 104 0.21 -10.93 14.29
N PHE A 105 0.39 -10.33 15.47
CA PHE A 105 1.12 -10.95 16.59
C PHE A 105 0.36 -12.12 17.22
N LYS A 106 -0.99 -12.11 17.20
CA LYS A 106 -1.82 -13.24 17.67
C LYS A 106 -1.91 -14.40 16.67
N LEU A 107 -1.89 -14.13 15.37
CA LEU A 107 -1.97 -15.17 14.33
C LEU A 107 -0.63 -15.88 14.11
N LEU A 108 0.51 -15.17 14.26
CA LEU A 108 1.85 -15.77 14.15
C LEU A 108 2.38 -16.31 15.48
N GLY A 109 1.90 -15.81 16.62
CA GLY A 109 2.28 -16.26 17.97
C GLY A 109 1.63 -17.57 18.43
N CYS A 110 0.80 -18.21 17.61
CA CYS A 110 0.13 -19.47 17.94
C CYS A 110 0.74 -20.71 17.24
N ARG A 111 1.87 -20.58 16.53
CA ARG A 111 2.46 -21.72 15.81
C ARG A 111 3.56 -22.47 16.55
N GLU A 112 4.07 -22.01 17.69
CA GLU A 112 4.99 -22.82 18.51
C GLU A 112 4.79 -22.56 20.02
N ARG A 113 3.87 -23.31 20.62
CA ARG A 113 4.05 -23.95 21.94
C ARG A 113 3.28 -25.26 21.96
#